data_AF-A0A4Q2XGB6-F1
#
_entry.id   AF-A0A4Q2XGB6-F1
#
_cell.length_a   1.000
_cell.length_b   1.000
_cell.length_c   1.000
_cell.angle_alpha   90.00
_cell.angle_beta   90.00
_cell.angle_gamma   90.00
#
_symmetry.space_group_name_H-M   'P 1'
#
loop_
_entity.id
_entity.type
_entity.pdbx_description
1 polymer ?
#
loop_
_entity_poly.entity_id
_entity_poly.type
_entity_poly.pdbx_seq_one_letter_code
_entity_poly.pdbx_strand_id
1 'polypeptide(L)'
;MKKHYRHLVAILIAVFCGLVGWWIGRDLEKTIVRQPRTKQVDRPKPAPAPRGYSRPPVRDEFRDGTTVEIFASRNEDQVILRFPSAESYGSFILALNRSKVELVDQIDRLRAVRLGYDQWADLAEMLEGENINTYDSLPSVPAPTPSGGNAQQGLVAFGNGLLPWLGITGDNSRWGAGVKIAVLDSGVVAHPALPGLKRSIEITPFPADLSKTHGHGTAVASLIASNDPAAPGVAPAAEIISVRVSDESGRADSFELAAGILAAIDAGAQLINISMGTTENNPLIEEAVLYAHDRNVLIVAASGNSEQADACYPAAYPSVISVGAVDARGEHLDFSNYGTYLSLTAPGYAVNAAWPGNRYAAISGTSASAPIVTGAIAATMSDGRGVTMSASQAAEIVMDRSDEAGIPGPDSEYGFGILNMARVMNRSVAGIVDAAITHHRIFKSGSLTGGDEIQITIQNRGTVLLVNTLLEVNTSFGSRQFNAGMLAPGAIQTFSLPVRLQGVPQNQPVQVQSSLTLGTPGRDATPENNLRSEVLYVR
;
A
#
# COMPACT_ATOMS: atom_id res chain seq x y z
N MET A 1 -17.90 -16.14 -76.90
CA MET A 1 -19.08 -15.69 -76.12
C MET A 1 -19.22 -16.26 -74.70
N LYS A 2 -18.58 -17.38 -74.28
CA LYS A 2 -18.75 -17.93 -72.92
C LYS A 2 -17.85 -17.35 -71.80
N LYS A 3 -16.84 -16.52 -72.11
CA LYS A 3 -15.93 -15.93 -71.10
C LYS A 3 -16.36 -14.54 -70.58
N HIS A 4 -17.09 -13.75 -71.37
CA HIS A 4 -17.63 -12.46 -70.92
C HIS A 4 -18.92 -12.59 -70.10
N TYR A 5 -19.67 -13.68 -70.26
CA TYR A 5 -20.89 -13.93 -69.49
C TYR A 5 -20.60 -14.21 -68.01
N ARG A 6 -19.46 -14.86 -67.70
CA ARG A 6 -19.06 -15.18 -66.31
C ARG A 6 -18.68 -13.96 -65.49
N HIS A 7 -18.05 -12.96 -66.09
CA HIS A 7 -17.72 -11.71 -65.41
C HIS A 7 -18.93 -10.81 -65.20
N LEU A 8 -19.88 -10.80 -66.15
CA LEU A 8 -21.12 -10.04 -66.02
C LEU A 8 -22.03 -10.61 -64.92
N VAL A 9 -22.11 -11.94 -64.80
CA VAL A 9 -22.88 -12.62 -63.75
C VAL A 9 -22.25 -12.40 -62.36
N ALA A 10 -20.92 -12.41 -62.23
CA ALA A 10 -20.25 -12.13 -60.96
C ALA A 10 -20.47 -10.69 -60.47
N ILE A 11 -20.45 -9.71 -61.40
CA ILE A 11 -20.73 -8.30 -61.07
C ILE A 11 -22.20 -8.12 -60.68
N LEU A 12 -23.13 -8.78 -61.38
CA LEU A 12 -24.56 -8.74 -61.03
C LEU A 12 -24.85 -9.36 -59.65
N ILE A 13 -24.16 -10.45 -59.28
CA ILE A 13 -24.28 -11.06 -57.95
C ILE A 13 -23.72 -10.12 -56.86
N ALA A 14 -22.58 -9.47 -57.10
CA ALA A 14 -22.00 -8.53 -56.13
C ALA A 14 -22.90 -7.30 -55.93
N VAL A 15 -23.49 -6.77 -57.00
CA VAL A 15 -24.45 -5.64 -56.93
C VAL A 15 -25.75 -6.07 -56.24
N PHE A 16 -26.24 -7.29 -56.49
CA PHE A 16 -27.42 -7.83 -55.82
C PHE A 16 -27.18 -8.05 -54.31
N CYS A 17 -26.03 -8.59 -53.91
CA CYS A 17 -25.66 -8.74 -52.51
C CYS A 17 -25.50 -7.39 -51.80
N GLY A 18 -24.95 -6.38 -52.49
CA GLY A 18 -24.85 -5.02 -51.95
C GLY A 18 -26.22 -4.35 -51.74
N LEU A 19 -27.16 -4.53 -52.68
CA LEU A 19 -28.52 -4.00 -52.58
C LEU A 19 -29.36 -4.71 -51.51
N VAL A 20 -29.21 -6.03 -51.36
CA VAL A 20 -29.89 -6.79 -50.28
C VAL A 20 -29.31 -6.43 -48.91
N GLY A 21 -27.99 -6.25 -48.78
CA GLY A 21 -27.34 -5.79 -47.55
C GLY A 21 -27.78 -4.37 -47.15
N TRP A 22 -27.93 -3.47 -48.13
CA TRP A 22 -28.44 -2.11 -47.89
C TRP A 22 -29.93 -2.09 -47.54
N TRP A 23 -30.74 -2.98 -48.12
CA TRP A 23 -32.18 -3.07 -47.81
C TRP A 23 -32.44 -3.67 -46.42
N ILE A 24 -31.70 -4.71 -46.02
CA ILE A 24 -31.78 -5.29 -44.67
C ILE A 24 -31.28 -4.30 -43.60
N GLY A 25 -30.26 -3.49 -43.92
CA GLY A 25 -29.78 -2.45 -43.02
C GLY A 25 -30.77 -1.28 -42.81
N ARG A 26 -31.71 -1.07 -43.74
CA ARG A 26 -32.63 0.08 -43.70
C ARG A 26 -33.93 -0.19 -42.91
N ASP A 27 -34.29 -1.45 -42.71
CA ASP A 27 -35.48 -1.86 -41.93
C ASP A 27 -35.19 -2.18 -40.45
N LEU A 28 -33.93 -2.17 -40.03
CA LEU A 28 -33.54 -2.31 -38.61
C LEU A 28 -33.61 -0.99 -37.81
N GLU A 29 -33.83 0.15 -38.48
CA GLU A 29 -33.86 1.48 -37.84
C GLU A 29 -35.27 1.96 -37.42
N LYS A 30 -36.32 1.15 -37.60
CA LYS A 30 -37.71 1.53 -37.23
C LYS A 30 -38.47 0.44 -36.49
N THR A 31 -37.94 0.03 -35.33
CA THR A 31 -38.78 -0.64 -34.31
C THR A 31 -38.45 -0.12 -32.92
N ILE A 32 -38.94 1.09 -32.61
CA ILE A 32 -38.98 1.58 -31.23
C ILE A 32 -40.15 0.85 -30.53
N VAL A 33 -39.82 -0.22 -29.81
CA VAL A 33 -40.74 -0.85 -28.86
C VAL A 33 -40.91 0.11 -27.68
N ARG A 34 -42.12 0.64 -27.50
CA ARG A 34 -42.54 1.33 -26.27
C ARG A 34 -42.49 0.33 -25.11
N GLN A 35 -41.55 0.51 -24.18
CA GLN A 35 -41.59 -0.15 -22.88
C GLN A 35 -42.76 0.41 -22.03
N PRO A 36 -43.48 -0.42 -21.26
CA PRO A 36 -44.47 0.07 -20.30
C PRO A 36 -43.78 0.84 -19.17
N ARG A 37 -44.39 1.97 -18.75
CA ARG A 37 -43.95 2.78 -17.61
C ARG A 37 -43.88 1.93 -16.34
N THR A 38 -42.69 1.49 -15.96
CA THR A 38 -42.39 1.07 -14.59
C THR A 38 -42.39 2.29 -13.69
N LYS A 39 -43.19 2.24 -12.62
CA LYS A 39 -43.17 3.24 -11.54
C LYS A 39 -41.73 3.46 -11.09
N GLN A 40 -41.34 4.73 -11.06
CA GLN A 40 -40.07 5.21 -10.56
C GLN A 40 -40.01 4.88 -9.06
N VAL A 41 -39.31 3.81 -8.72
CA VAL A 41 -38.85 3.59 -7.34
C VAL A 41 -37.74 4.60 -7.14
N ASP A 42 -37.91 5.50 -6.17
CA ASP A 42 -36.88 6.45 -5.77
C ASP A 42 -35.60 5.66 -5.48
N ARG A 43 -34.62 5.80 -6.37
CA ARG A 43 -33.28 5.26 -6.12
C ARG A 43 -32.73 6.04 -4.93
N PRO A 44 -32.22 5.38 -3.87
CA PRO A 44 -31.45 6.08 -2.88
C PRO A 44 -30.32 6.81 -3.60
N LYS A 45 -30.18 8.10 -3.28
CA LYS A 45 -29.14 8.98 -3.80
C LYS A 45 -27.80 8.23 -3.71
N PRO A 46 -27.02 8.11 -4.81
CA PRO A 46 -25.72 7.47 -4.72
C PRO A 46 -24.93 8.14 -3.60
N ALA A 47 -24.28 7.32 -2.78
CA ALA A 47 -23.37 7.80 -1.76
C ALA A 47 -22.42 8.82 -2.41
N PRO A 48 -22.12 9.96 -1.73
CA PRO A 48 -21.13 10.89 -2.25
C PRO A 48 -19.86 10.10 -2.58
N ALA A 49 -19.29 10.37 -3.74
CA ALA A 49 -18.01 9.77 -4.12
C ALA A 49 -17.04 9.93 -2.93
N PRO A 50 -16.30 8.88 -2.55
CA PRO A 50 -15.26 9.03 -1.53
C PRO A 50 -14.41 10.22 -1.96
N ARG A 51 -14.13 11.13 -1.02
CA ARG A 51 -13.25 12.28 -1.28
C ARG A 51 -11.97 11.70 -1.85
N GLY A 52 -11.80 11.93 -3.14
CA GLY A 52 -10.84 11.18 -3.94
C GLY A 52 -9.45 11.34 -3.38
N TYR A 53 -8.62 10.34 -3.66
CA TYR A 53 -7.23 10.59 -4.01
C TYR A 53 -7.14 11.95 -4.69
N SER A 54 -6.60 12.93 -3.97
CA SER A 54 -6.31 14.24 -4.52
C SER A 54 -5.53 13.96 -5.80
N ARG A 55 -5.94 14.59 -6.91
CA ARG A 55 -5.01 14.72 -8.04
C ARG A 55 -3.68 15.17 -7.43
N PRO A 56 -2.56 14.46 -7.70
CA PRO A 56 -1.26 15.02 -7.38
C PRO A 56 -1.23 16.43 -7.95
N PRO A 57 -0.59 17.40 -7.25
CA PRO A 57 -0.41 18.72 -7.81
C PRO A 57 0.08 18.58 -9.25
N VAL A 58 -0.54 19.38 -10.13
CA VAL A 58 -0.18 19.46 -11.55
C VAL A 58 1.35 19.65 -11.63
N ARG A 59 1.97 18.94 -12.57
CA ARG A 59 3.41 18.70 -12.72
C ARG A 59 4.24 19.94 -13.10
N ASP A 60 3.97 21.11 -12.52
CA ASP A 60 4.43 22.40 -13.04
C ASP A 60 4.97 23.40 -12.00
N GLU A 61 5.20 23.01 -10.74
CA GLU A 61 5.75 23.91 -9.70
C GLU A 61 6.83 23.26 -8.78
N PHE A 62 7.74 22.44 -9.32
CA PHE A 62 8.88 21.96 -8.52
C PHE A 62 10.21 22.56 -8.99
N ARG A 63 10.71 23.49 -8.15
CA ARG A 63 11.97 24.25 -8.23
C ARG A 63 11.99 25.28 -9.35
N ASP A 64 12.65 26.40 -9.09
CA ASP A 64 12.76 27.60 -9.93
C ASP A 64 13.22 27.39 -11.40
N GLY A 65 13.43 26.15 -11.84
CA GLY A 65 13.94 25.80 -13.16
C GLY A 65 15.43 26.06 -13.33
N THR A 66 16.13 26.46 -12.26
CA THR A 66 17.51 26.94 -12.29
C THR A 66 18.44 26.28 -11.29
N THR A 67 17.92 25.59 -10.26
CA THR A 67 18.75 24.99 -9.22
C THR A 67 19.20 23.56 -9.54
N VAL A 68 20.51 23.31 -9.51
CA VAL A 68 21.14 21.99 -9.51
C VAL A 68 21.04 21.37 -8.13
N GLU A 69 20.76 20.07 -8.07
CA GLU A 69 20.62 19.34 -6.81
C GLU A 69 21.75 18.35 -6.64
N ILE A 70 22.35 18.36 -5.46
CA ILE A 70 23.44 17.48 -5.07
C ILE A 70 22.89 16.50 -4.04
N PHE A 71 23.12 15.21 -4.25
CA PHE A 71 22.73 14.17 -3.30
C PHE A 71 23.98 13.41 -2.83
N ALA A 72 23.96 13.05 -1.55
CA ALA A 72 24.99 12.18 -0.98
C ALA A 72 25.02 10.82 -1.70
N SER A 73 26.24 10.37 -1.99
CA SER A 73 26.53 9.00 -2.40
C SER A 73 26.92 8.18 -1.18
N ARG A 74 26.68 6.86 -1.24
CA ARG A 74 27.24 5.94 -0.24
C ARG A 74 28.75 5.71 -0.40
N ASN A 75 29.34 6.11 -1.53
CA ASN A 75 30.78 6.08 -1.76
C ASN A 75 31.35 7.50 -1.61
N GLU A 76 32.41 7.66 -0.82
CA GLU A 76 32.98 8.97 -0.43
C GLU A 76 33.61 9.75 -1.60
N ASP A 77 34.01 9.05 -2.65
CA ASP A 77 34.62 9.56 -3.89
C ASP A 77 33.59 9.82 -5.00
N GLN A 78 32.30 9.76 -4.68
CA GLN A 78 31.22 9.94 -5.63
C GLN A 78 30.21 10.98 -5.17
N VAL A 79 29.56 11.61 -6.15
CA VAL A 79 28.42 12.51 -5.93
C VAL A 79 27.32 12.18 -6.92
N ILE A 80 26.08 12.53 -6.56
CA ILE A 80 24.94 12.45 -7.46
C ILE A 80 24.46 13.87 -7.73
N LEU A 81 24.29 14.21 -9.00
CA LEU A 81 23.72 15.49 -9.43
C LEU A 81 22.42 15.27 -10.16
N ARG A 82 21.42 16.13 -9.93
CA ARG A 82 20.20 16.23 -10.75
C ARG A 82 20.01 17.64 -11.27
N PHE A 83 19.64 17.75 -12.54
CA PHE A 83 19.56 19.03 -13.24
C PHE A 83 18.10 19.50 -13.42
N PRO A 84 17.86 20.81 -13.30
CA PRO A 84 16.51 21.37 -13.33
C PRO A 84 15.89 21.33 -14.73
N SER A 85 16.69 21.30 -15.80
CA SER A 85 16.21 21.30 -17.17
C SER A 85 17.03 20.38 -18.08
N ALA A 86 16.44 19.96 -19.20
CA ALA A 86 17.15 19.16 -20.20
C ALA A 86 18.31 19.94 -20.85
N GLU A 87 18.22 21.27 -20.90
CA GLU A 87 19.26 22.15 -21.44
C GLU A 87 20.47 22.22 -20.52
N SER A 88 20.27 22.41 -19.20
CA SER A 88 21.37 22.43 -18.24
C SER A 88 22.01 21.05 -18.11
N TYR A 89 21.20 19.99 -18.10
CA TYR A 89 21.68 18.62 -18.16
C TYR A 89 22.58 18.36 -19.38
N GLY A 90 22.09 18.69 -20.59
CA GLY A 90 22.85 18.48 -21.82
C GLY A 90 24.15 19.31 -21.87
N SER A 91 24.09 20.55 -21.39
CA SER A 91 25.27 21.43 -21.29
C SER A 91 26.31 20.86 -20.33
N PHE A 92 25.89 20.34 -19.18
CA PHE A 92 26.77 19.70 -18.21
C PHE A 92 27.44 18.44 -18.78
N ILE A 93 26.69 17.55 -19.45
CA ILE A 93 27.25 16.35 -20.10
C ILE A 93 28.32 16.72 -21.14
N LEU A 94 28.11 17.80 -21.90
CA LEU A 94 29.11 18.28 -22.87
C LEU A 94 30.38 18.81 -22.19
N ALA A 95 30.24 19.48 -21.05
CA ALA A 95 31.37 19.97 -20.26
C ALA A 95 32.14 18.81 -19.58
N LEU A 96 31.42 17.80 -19.08
CA LEU A 96 31.98 16.61 -18.43
C LEU A 96 32.96 15.85 -19.32
N ASN A 97 32.68 15.73 -20.62
CA ASN A 97 33.59 15.10 -21.59
C ASN A 97 34.96 15.78 -21.71
N ARG A 98 35.14 16.98 -21.16
CA ARG A 98 36.38 17.76 -21.20
C ARG A 98 37.00 17.96 -19.81
N SER A 99 36.38 17.43 -18.76
CA SER A 99 36.86 17.58 -17.38
C SER A 99 37.66 16.36 -16.92
N LYS A 100 38.14 16.40 -15.68
CA LYS A 100 38.77 15.25 -14.99
C LYS A 100 37.79 14.42 -14.18
N VAL A 101 36.51 14.83 -14.14
CA VAL A 101 35.46 14.15 -13.38
C VAL A 101 34.97 12.96 -14.21
N GLU A 102 34.86 11.79 -13.58
CA GLU A 102 34.42 10.57 -14.23
C GLU A 102 32.89 10.45 -14.20
N LEU A 103 32.28 10.14 -15.35
CA LEU A 103 30.89 9.72 -15.38
C LEU A 103 30.80 8.25 -14.96
N VAL A 104 30.25 7.97 -13.78
CA VAL A 104 30.06 6.61 -13.29
C VAL A 104 28.78 6.00 -13.85
N ASP A 105 27.67 6.76 -13.81
CA ASP A 105 26.37 6.32 -14.32
C ASP A 105 25.44 7.52 -14.60
N GLN A 106 24.36 7.31 -15.35
CA GLN A 106 23.35 8.34 -15.64
C GLN A 106 21.93 7.80 -15.76
N ILE A 107 20.96 8.62 -15.35
CA ILE A 107 19.53 8.40 -15.54
C ILE A 107 18.98 9.58 -16.35
N ASP A 108 19.07 9.48 -17.68
CA ASP A 108 18.66 10.55 -18.59
C ASP A 108 17.21 11.01 -18.36
N ARG A 109 16.31 10.05 -18.04
CA ARG A 109 14.88 10.34 -17.80
C ARG A 109 14.64 11.27 -16.60
N LEU A 110 15.55 11.23 -15.62
CA LEU A 110 15.49 12.06 -14.42
C LEU A 110 16.54 13.19 -14.45
N ARG A 111 17.30 13.32 -15.56
CA ARG A 111 18.40 14.28 -15.71
C ARG A 111 19.38 14.18 -14.55
N ALA A 112 19.69 12.95 -14.13
CA ALA A 112 20.55 12.67 -13.00
C ALA A 112 21.82 11.95 -13.46
N VAL A 113 22.96 12.29 -12.85
CA VAL A 113 24.26 11.64 -13.07
C VAL A 113 24.88 11.25 -11.75
N ARG A 114 25.61 10.15 -11.76
CA ARG A 114 26.55 9.77 -10.72
C ARG A 114 27.95 10.04 -11.24
N LEU A 115 28.72 10.79 -10.48
CA LEU A 115 30.06 11.23 -10.85
C LEU A 115 31.07 10.73 -9.84
N GLY A 116 32.22 10.28 -10.32
CA GLY A 116 33.41 10.00 -9.54
C GLY A 116 34.39 11.17 -9.65
N TYR A 117 35.05 11.53 -8.56
CA TYR A 117 36.05 12.59 -8.57
C TYR A 117 37.27 12.21 -7.72
N ASP A 118 38.46 12.57 -8.22
CA ASP A 118 39.70 12.44 -7.44
C ASP A 118 39.84 13.57 -6.42
N GLN A 119 39.42 14.79 -6.79
CA GLN A 119 39.48 16.00 -5.97
C GLN A 119 38.18 16.78 -6.11
N TRP A 120 37.57 17.17 -4.99
CA TRP A 120 36.33 17.96 -4.97
C TRP A 120 36.46 19.27 -5.78
N ALA A 121 37.66 19.87 -5.83
CA ALA A 121 37.91 21.10 -6.56
C ALA A 121 37.63 20.98 -8.07
N ASP A 122 37.94 19.84 -8.70
CA ASP A 122 37.69 19.63 -10.13
C ASP A 122 36.16 19.58 -10.43
N LEU A 123 35.35 19.10 -9.48
CA LEU A 123 33.90 19.13 -9.57
C LEU A 123 33.33 20.53 -9.25
N ALA A 124 33.85 21.18 -8.21
CA ALA A 124 33.39 22.50 -7.79
C ALA A 124 33.55 23.55 -8.88
N GLU A 125 34.62 23.49 -9.68
CA GLU A 125 34.83 24.34 -10.86
C GLU A 125 33.71 24.14 -11.91
N MET A 126 33.24 22.91 -12.11
CA MET A 126 32.15 22.62 -13.05
C MET A 126 30.78 23.13 -12.58
N LEU A 127 30.62 23.38 -11.28
CA LEU A 127 29.38 23.86 -10.67
C LEU A 127 29.44 25.36 -10.33
N GLU A 128 30.52 26.05 -10.72
CA GLU A 128 30.71 27.46 -10.43
C GLU A 128 29.62 28.31 -11.11
N GLY A 129 28.91 29.10 -10.30
CA GLY A 129 27.82 29.97 -10.77
C GLY A 129 26.44 29.31 -10.85
N GLU A 130 26.32 28.02 -10.57
CA GLU A 130 25.04 27.32 -10.46
C GLU A 130 24.36 27.61 -9.11
N ASN A 131 23.03 27.67 -9.10
CA ASN A 131 22.26 27.62 -7.86
C ASN A 131 22.24 26.17 -7.37
N ILE A 132 22.57 25.91 -6.10
CA ILE A 132 22.76 24.55 -5.58
C ILE A 132 21.90 24.30 -4.33
N ASN A 133 21.25 23.14 -4.28
CA ASN A 133 20.66 22.56 -3.08
C ASN A 133 21.26 21.17 -2.79
N THR A 134 21.55 20.87 -1.53
CA THR A 134 22.14 19.59 -1.10
C THR A 134 21.14 18.72 -0.33
N TYR A 135 21.28 17.41 -0.46
CA TYR A 135 20.45 16.40 0.21
C TYR A 135 21.35 15.25 0.68
N ASP A 136 21.48 15.07 2.00
CA ASP A 136 22.49 14.17 2.56
C ASP A 136 21.92 12.81 3.04
N SER A 137 20.62 12.59 2.83
CA SER A 137 19.92 11.44 3.38
C SER A 137 20.03 10.20 2.48
N LEU A 138 20.45 9.08 3.08
CA LEU A 138 20.64 7.80 2.40
C LEU A 138 19.51 6.82 2.74
N PRO A 139 18.79 6.28 1.73
CA PRO A 139 17.85 5.21 1.96
C PRO A 139 18.51 3.99 2.61
N SER A 140 17.82 3.37 3.57
CA SER A 140 18.30 2.15 4.21
C SER A 140 17.18 1.17 4.48
N VAL A 141 17.52 -0.11 4.40
CA VAL A 141 16.71 -1.21 4.90
C VAL A 141 16.65 -1.07 6.43
N PRO A 142 15.43 -1.02 7.03
CA PRO A 142 15.31 -0.97 8.48
C PRO A 142 15.90 -2.23 9.12
N ALA A 143 16.44 -2.11 10.34
CA ALA A 143 16.94 -3.26 11.07
C ALA A 143 15.85 -4.35 11.21
N PRO A 144 16.18 -5.64 11.01
CA PRO A 144 15.20 -6.75 11.00
C PRO A 144 14.49 -6.95 12.35
N THR A 145 15.04 -6.35 13.40
CA THR A 145 14.41 -6.14 14.70
C THR A 145 14.62 -4.67 15.07
N PRO A 146 13.56 -3.87 15.24
CA PRO A 146 13.69 -2.49 15.69
C PRO A 146 14.43 -2.47 17.03
N SER A 147 15.59 -1.79 17.06
CA SER A 147 16.37 -1.58 18.28
C SER A 147 15.91 -0.28 18.94
N GLY A 148 15.02 -0.40 19.93
CA GLY A 148 14.47 0.72 20.71
C GLY A 148 13.93 0.21 22.04
N GLY A 149 14.56 0.62 23.14
CA GLY A 149 14.39 0.04 24.47
C GLY A 149 13.10 0.46 25.16
N ASN A 150 12.03 -0.28 24.89
CA ASN A 150 11.01 -0.75 25.83
C ASN A 150 10.12 -1.64 24.96
N ALA A 151 10.33 -2.97 25.00
CA ALA A 151 9.42 -3.87 24.29
C ALA A 151 8.01 -3.56 24.80
N GLN A 152 7.18 -2.97 23.94
CA GLN A 152 5.77 -2.74 24.17
C GLN A 152 5.22 -3.97 24.91
N GLN A 153 4.67 -3.76 26.11
CA GLN A 153 4.36 -4.91 26.96
C GLN A 153 3.19 -5.69 26.36
N GLY A 154 3.29 -7.02 26.40
CA GLY A 154 2.23 -7.92 25.97
C GLY A 154 2.13 -8.12 24.45
N LEU A 155 3.14 -7.75 23.67
CA LEU A 155 3.20 -8.01 22.23
C LEU A 155 2.89 -9.47 21.89
N VAL A 156 2.05 -9.69 20.87
CA VAL A 156 1.70 -11.03 20.39
C VAL A 156 2.23 -11.23 18.98
N ALA A 157 3.10 -12.24 18.83
CA ALA A 157 3.71 -12.62 17.56
C ALA A 157 2.70 -13.28 16.60
N PHE A 158 2.86 -13.01 15.30
CA PHE A 158 2.10 -13.73 14.26
C PHE A 158 2.63 -15.14 14.02
N GLY A 159 3.96 -15.31 13.93
CA GLY A 159 4.59 -16.57 13.57
C GLY A 159 4.03 -17.15 12.26
N ASN A 160 3.57 -18.41 12.30
CA ASN A 160 2.92 -19.09 11.17
C ASN A 160 1.41 -18.73 11.02
N GLY A 161 0.85 -17.95 11.95
CA GLY A 161 -0.57 -17.61 11.99
C GLY A 161 -0.99 -16.49 11.04
N LEU A 162 -0.10 -16.01 10.17
CA LEU A 162 -0.35 -14.86 9.29
C LEU A 162 -1.62 -15.00 8.45
N LEU A 163 -1.71 -16.07 7.63
CA LEU A 163 -2.84 -16.23 6.71
C LEU A 163 -4.19 -16.39 7.44
N PRO A 164 -4.33 -17.27 8.45
CA PRO A 164 -5.56 -17.37 9.22
C PRO A 164 -5.96 -16.05 9.90
N TRP A 165 -4.99 -15.29 10.43
CA TRP A 165 -5.25 -14.01 11.08
C TRP A 165 -5.79 -12.96 10.09
N LEU A 166 -5.27 -12.94 8.85
CA LEU A 166 -5.81 -12.11 7.77
C LEU A 166 -7.20 -12.60 7.27
N GLY A 167 -7.71 -13.70 7.80
CA GLY A 167 -8.96 -14.32 7.36
C GLY A 167 -8.82 -15.21 6.11
N ILE A 168 -7.58 -15.55 5.72
CA ILE A 168 -7.28 -16.44 4.60
C ILE A 168 -7.27 -17.88 5.12
N THR A 169 -8.43 -18.52 5.07
CA THR A 169 -8.64 -19.90 5.57
C THR A 169 -8.79 -20.94 4.45
N GLY A 170 -9.00 -20.48 3.22
CA GLY A 170 -9.10 -21.32 2.02
C GLY A 170 -7.81 -21.35 1.19
N ASP A 171 -7.88 -22.01 0.03
CA ASP A 171 -6.77 -22.07 -0.92
C ASP A 171 -6.51 -20.70 -1.59
N ASN A 172 -5.34 -20.11 -1.31
CA ASN A 172 -4.86 -18.88 -1.93
C ASN A 172 -3.81 -19.13 -3.03
N SER A 173 -3.53 -20.38 -3.42
CA SER A 173 -2.44 -20.73 -4.35
C SER A 173 -2.50 -20.04 -5.72
N ARG A 174 -3.68 -19.57 -6.13
CA ARG A 174 -3.90 -18.84 -7.41
C ARG A 174 -3.91 -17.32 -7.27
N TRP A 175 -3.81 -16.79 -6.05
CA TRP A 175 -3.86 -15.35 -5.82
C TRP A 175 -2.57 -14.69 -6.32
N GLY A 176 -2.73 -13.58 -7.06
CA GLY A 176 -1.64 -12.88 -7.73
C GLY A 176 -1.34 -13.38 -9.14
N ALA A 177 -2.08 -14.38 -9.66
CA ALA A 177 -1.80 -14.93 -10.99
C ALA A 177 -1.79 -13.84 -12.08
N GLY A 178 -0.66 -13.76 -12.81
CA GLY A 178 -0.43 -12.78 -13.88
C GLY A 178 -0.07 -11.38 -13.39
N VAL A 179 0.04 -11.15 -12.08
CA VAL A 179 0.49 -9.88 -11.50
C VAL A 179 2.01 -9.89 -11.38
N LYS A 180 2.67 -8.88 -11.96
CA LYS A 180 4.11 -8.66 -11.82
C LYS A 180 4.41 -7.65 -10.73
N ILE A 181 5.25 -8.04 -9.78
CA ILE A 181 5.59 -7.26 -8.60
C ILE A 181 7.10 -7.11 -8.55
N ALA A 182 7.59 -5.88 -8.54
CA ALA A 182 8.99 -5.60 -8.27
C ALA A 182 9.22 -5.42 -6.77
N VAL A 183 10.27 -6.05 -6.25
CA VAL A 183 10.72 -5.88 -4.87
C VAL A 183 12.05 -5.15 -4.91
N LEU A 184 12.05 -3.88 -4.49
CA LEU A 184 13.24 -3.04 -4.42
C LEU A 184 13.81 -3.14 -3.00
N ASP A 185 14.92 -3.86 -2.87
CA ASP A 185 15.50 -4.22 -1.59
C ASP A 185 16.98 -4.64 -1.75
N SER A 186 17.52 -5.36 -0.77
CA SER A 186 18.81 -6.06 -0.75
C SER A 186 18.96 -7.23 -1.73
N GLY A 187 17.94 -7.48 -2.56
CA GLY A 187 17.87 -8.57 -3.53
C GLY A 187 17.23 -9.84 -2.99
N VAL A 188 16.68 -10.63 -3.90
CA VAL A 188 16.05 -11.93 -3.62
C VAL A 188 16.97 -13.05 -4.10
N VAL A 189 17.38 -13.93 -3.19
CA VAL A 189 18.11 -15.15 -3.56
C VAL A 189 17.12 -16.28 -3.83
N ALA A 190 17.52 -17.23 -4.70
CA ALA A 190 16.70 -18.39 -4.99
C ALA A 190 16.39 -19.19 -3.71
N HIS A 191 15.11 -19.52 -3.52
CA HIS A 191 14.61 -20.23 -2.34
C HIS A 191 13.44 -21.15 -2.74
N PRO A 192 13.34 -22.40 -2.24
CA PRO A 192 12.25 -23.33 -2.58
C PRO A 192 10.85 -22.78 -2.33
N ALA A 193 10.69 -21.98 -1.27
CA ALA A 193 9.45 -21.30 -0.94
C ALA A 193 9.03 -20.21 -1.95
N LEU A 194 9.92 -19.76 -2.84
CA LEU A 194 9.71 -18.63 -3.76
C LEU A 194 9.78 -19.05 -5.24
N PRO A 195 8.89 -19.93 -5.73
CA PRO A 195 8.85 -20.31 -7.15
C PRO A 195 8.40 -19.15 -8.08
N GLY A 196 7.86 -18.09 -7.48
CA GLY A 196 7.44 -16.86 -8.15
C GLY A 196 8.58 -15.96 -8.61
N LEU A 197 9.84 -16.18 -8.17
CA LEU A 197 10.98 -15.38 -8.64
C LEU A 197 11.24 -15.64 -10.13
N LYS A 198 10.94 -14.64 -10.98
CA LYS A 198 11.06 -14.75 -12.45
C LYS A 198 12.25 -14.00 -13.02
N ARG A 199 12.66 -12.91 -12.37
CA ARG A 199 13.73 -12.04 -12.85
C ARG A 199 14.47 -11.43 -11.68
N SER A 200 15.77 -11.25 -11.88
CA SER A 200 16.63 -10.44 -11.01
C SER A 200 17.25 -9.31 -11.83
N ILE A 201 17.21 -8.10 -11.30
CA ILE A 201 17.83 -6.89 -11.83
C ILE A 201 18.76 -6.37 -10.74
N GLU A 202 20.00 -6.10 -11.11
CA GLU A 202 21.06 -5.68 -10.19
C GLU A 202 21.42 -4.24 -10.51
N ILE A 203 20.84 -3.29 -9.76
CA ILE A 203 21.34 -1.91 -9.77
C ILE A 203 22.63 -1.86 -8.95
N THR A 204 22.61 -2.53 -7.80
CA THR A 204 23.81 -2.86 -7.03
C THR A 204 24.13 -4.34 -7.24
N PRO A 205 25.37 -4.73 -7.64
CA PRO A 205 25.75 -6.12 -7.88
C PRO A 205 25.72 -6.99 -6.62
N PHE A 206 25.30 -8.25 -6.74
CA PHE A 206 25.38 -9.20 -5.61
C PHE A 206 26.83 -9.47 -5.16
N PRO A 207 27.04 -9.83 -3.88
CA PRO A 207 28.33 -10.33 -3.44
C PRO A 207 28.62 -11.68 -4.10
N ALA A 208 29.90 -11.97 -4.35
CA ALA A 208 30.31 -13.25 -4.95
C ALA A 208 29.85 -14.48 -4.13
N ASP A 209 29.73 -14.31 -2.81
CA ASP A 209 29.15 -15.29 -1.90
C ASP A 209 27.73 -14.85 -1.52
N LEU A 210 26.73 -15.46 -2.15
CA LEU A 210 25.32 -15.12 -1.94
C LEU A 210 24.84 -15.35 -0.49
N SER A 211 25.55 -16.15 0.32
CA SER A 211 25.23 -16.32 1.75
C SER A 211 25.51 -15.06 2.58
N LYS A 212 26.31 -14.12 2.05
CA LYS A 212 26.61 -12.82 2.63
C LYS A 212 25.62 -11.73 2.23
N THR A 213 24.66 -12.05 1.36
CA THR A 213 23.56 -11.13 1.05
C THR A 213 22.77 -10.84 2.34
N HIS A 214 22.36 -9.58 2.56
CA HIS A 214 21.63 -9.14 3.76
C HIS A 214 20.37 -10.00 4.06
N GLY A 215 19.69 -10.50 3.02
CA GLY A 215 18.59 -11.45 3.14
C GLY A 215 17.20 -10.85 3.38
N HIS A 216 17.13 -9.54 3.65
CA HIS A 216 15.87 -8.85 3.88
C HIS A 216 14.95 -8.90 2.66
N GLY A 217 15.49 -8.74 1.44
CA GLY A 217 14.71 -8.78 0.21
C GLY A 217 14.06 -10.15 -0.03
N THR A 218 14.73 -11.22 0.39
CA THR A 218 14.17 -12.59 0.33
C THR A 218 13.02 -12.75 1.32
N ALA A 219 13.15 -12.19 2.53
CA ALA A 219 12.09 -12.19 3.52
C ALA A 219 10.87 -11.41 3.03
N VAL A 220 11.09 -10.18 2.53
CA VAL A 220 10.05 -9.31 1.95
C VAL A 220 9.33 -10.01 0.79
N ALA A 221 10.06 -10.57 -0.18
CA ALA A 221 9.46 -11.29 -1.30
C ALA A 221 8.62 -12.49 -0.85
N SER A 222 9.03 -13.19 0.21
CA SER A 222 8.31 -14.35 0.74
C SER A 222 6.94 -13.98 1.32
N LEU A 223 6.82 -12.85 2.01
CA LEU A 223 5.54 -12.37 2.54
C LEU A 223 4.54 -12.02 1.43
N ILE A 224 5.04 -11.71 0.22
CA ILE A 224 4.22 -11.50 -0.97
C ILE A 224 3.81 -12.84 -1.59
N ALA A 225 4.78 -13.67 -1.99
CA ALA A 225 4.56 -14.72 -2.98
C ALA A 225 5.09 -16.11 -2.58
N SER A 226 5.40 -16.33 -1.30
CA SER A 226 5.78 -17.66 -0.86
C SER A 226 4.61 -18.64 -0.93
N ASN A 227 4.91 -19.87 -1.35
CA ASN A 227 3.96 -20.99 -1.33
C ASN A 227 4.27 -22.03 -0.24
N ASP A 228 5.22 -21.74 0.65
CA ASP A 228 5.61 -22.63 1.74
C ASP A 228 4.80 -22.35 3.02
N PRO A 229 4.13 -23.35 3.61
CA PRO A 229 3.40 -23.19 4.87
C PRO A 229 4.24 -22.67 6.06
N ALA A 230 5.57 -22.83 6.04
CA ALA A 230 6.45 -22.31 7.10
C ALA A 230 6.69 -20.80 7.02
N ALA A 231 6.43 -20.18 5.87
CA ALA A 231 6.49 -18.73 5.68
C ALA A 231 5.53 -18.36 4.55
N PRO A 232 4.20 -18.44 4.78
CA PRO A 232 3.22 -18.35 3.71
C PRO A 232 3.06 -16.91 3.20
N GLY A 233 3.04 -16.75 1.88
CA GLY A 233 2.77 -15.47 1.23
C GLY A 233 1.28 -15.24 0.96
N VAL A 234 0.89 -13.98 0.83
CA VAL A 234 -0.53 -13.61 0.58
C VAL A 234 -0.96 -13.94 -0.86
N ALA A 235 -0.08 -13.74 -1.85
CA ALA A 235 -0.33 -13.95 -3.27
C ALA A 235 0.73 -14.88 -3.92
N PRO A 236 0.70 -16.20 -3.63
CA PRO A 236 1.70 -17.17 -4.08
C PRO A 236 1.88 -17.31 -5.60
N ALA A 237 0.89 -16.91 -6.40
CA ALA A 237 0.95 -16.98 -7.87
C ALA A 237 1.48 -15.70 -8.53
N ALA A 238 1.85 -14.69 -7.74
CA ALA A 238 2.47 -13.47 -8.27
C ALA A 238 3.88 -13.74 -8.84
N GLU A 239 4.23 -13.00 -9.88
CA GLU A 239 5.57 -13.00 -10.47
C GLU A 239 6.43 -11.95 -9.79
N ILE A 240 7.50 -12.39 -9.13
CA ILE A 240 8.45 -11.51 -8.44
C ILE A 240 9.60 -11.13 -9.38
N ILE A 241 9.82 -9.83 -9.48
CA ILE A 241 11.00 -9.20 -10.09
C ILE A 241 11.85 -8.67 -8.94
N SER A 242 12.96 -9.32 -8.65
CA SER A 242 13.94 -8.81 -7.69
C SER A 242 14.67 -7.62 -8.32
N VAL A 243 14.64 -6.46 -7.67
CA VAL A 243 15.44 -5.30 -8.05
C VAL A 243 16.35 -4.97 -6.88
N ARG A 244 17.61 -5.35 -6.97
CA ARG A 244 18.57 -5.11 -5.90
C ARG A 244 19.10 -3.69 -6.00
N VAL A 245 18.86 -2.90 -4.95
CA VAL A 245 19.28 -1.48 -4.84
C VAL A 245 20.13 -1.19 -3.62
N SER A 246 20.21 -2.11 -2.65
CA SER A 246 21.02 -1.92 -1.43
C SER A 246 22.19 -2.88 -1.37
N ASP A 247 23.24 -2.46 -0.67
CA ASP A 247 24.41 -3.27 -0.36
C ASP A 247 24.17 -4.31 0.76
N GLU A 248 25.21 -5.03 1.17
CA GLU A 248 25.18 -6.07 2.20
C GLU A 248 24.86 -5.51 3.60
N SER A 249 25.05 -4.20 3.82
CA SER A 249 24.68 -3.50 5.05
C SER A 249 23.26 -2.94 5.00
N GLY A 250 22.53 -3.16 3.90
CA GLY A 250 21.18 -2.65 3.70
C GLY A 250 21.13 -1.17 3.29
N ARG A 251 22.25 -0.57 2.91
CA ARG A 251 22.32 0.85 2.51
C ARG A 251 22.19 1.00 1.01
N ALA A 252 21.49 2.03 0.59
CA ALA A 252 21.42 2.50 -0.79
C ALA A 252 21.59 4.01 -0.81
N ASP A 253 21.83 4.57 -1.99
CA ASP A 253 21.66 6.00 -2.22
C ASP A 253 20.40 6.29 -3.07
N SER A 254 20.08 7.59 -3.21
CA SER A 254 18.88 8.03 -3.93
C SER A 254 18.90 7.66 -5.40
N PHE A 255 20.08 7.60 -6.02
CA PHE A 255 20.25 7.23 -7.41
C PHE A 255 19.95 5.74 -7.62
N GLU A 256 20.46 4.86 -6.75
CA GLU A 256 20.18 3.41 -6.80
C GLU A 256 18.67 3.14 -6.66
N LEU A 257 18.00 3.80 -5.71
CA LEU A 257 16.57 3.63 -5.52
C LEU A 257 15.75 4.16 -6.71
N ALA A 258 16.09 5.35 -7.22
CA ALA A 258 15.41 5.94 -8.38
C ALA A 258 15.62 5.09 -9.65
N ALA A 259 16.84 4.62 -9.90
CA ALA A 259 17.15 3.71 -10.99
C ALA A 259 16.37 2.38 -10.86
N GLY A 260 16.28 1.84 -9.63
CA GLY A 260 15.50 0.65 -9.34
C GLY A 260 14.02 0.81 -9.65
N ILE A 261 13.42 1.95 -9.32
CA ILE A 261 12.01 2.26 -9.66
C ILE A 261 11.82 2.26 -11.17
N LEU A 262 12.70 2.93 -11.92
CA LEU A 262 12.61 2.95 -13.38
C LEU A 262 12.82 1.56 -13.99
N ALA A 263 13.77 0.79 -13.49
CA ALA A 263 14.04 -0.56 -13.96
C ALA A 263 12.86 -1.52 -13.71
N ALA A 264 12.16 -1.36 -12.58
CA ALA A 264 10.93 -2.09 -12.28
C ALA A 264 9.81 -1.78 -13.30
N ILE A 265 9.61 -0.50 -13.61
CA ILE A 265 8.64 -0.04 -14.60
C ILE A 265 8.98 -0.60 -15.99
N ASP A 266 10.25 -0.51 -16.40
CA ASP A 266 10.71 -1.03 -17.68
C ASP A 266 10.60 -2.57 -17.77
N ALA A 267 10.68 -3.26 -16.63
CA ALA A 267 10.44 -4.69 -16.54
C ALA A 267 8.95 -5.08 -16.58
N GLY A 268 8.05 -4.09 -16.63
CA GLY A 268 6.60 -4.27 -16.72
C GLY A 268 5.95 -4.62 -15.39
N ALA A 269 6.55 -4.19 -14.26
CA ALA A 269 5.92 -4.32 -12.95
C ALA A 269 4.61 -3.51 -12.90
N GLN A 270 3.58 -4.08 -12.26
CA GLN A 270 2.31 -3.39 -11.98
C GLN A 270 2.29 -2.86 -10.54
N LEU A 271 3.04 -3.51 -9.66
CA LEU A 271 3.25 -3.14 -8.27
C LEU A 271 4.75 -3.06 -7.99
N ILE A 272 5.13 -2.11 -7.15
CA ILE A 272 6.49 -1.98 -6.63
C ILE A 272 6.38 -1.97 -5.10
N ASN A 273 7.06 -2.91 -4.44
CA ASN A 273 7.23 -2.91 -2.99
C ASN A 273 8.60 -2.31 -2.64
N ILE A 274 8.60 -1.31 -1.75
CA ILE A 274 9.81 -0.68 -1.23
C ILE A 274 9.79 -0.79 0.30
N SER A 275 10.53 -1.75 0.84
CA SER A 275 10.64 -1.97 2.29
C SER A 275 11.89 -1.29 2.86
N MET A 276 12.20 -0.10 2.36
CA MET A 276 13.33 0.73 2.77
C MET A 276 12.97 2.21 2.62
N GLY A 277 13.73 3.10 3.26
CA GLY A 277 13.47 4.52 3.11
C GLY A 277 14.51 5.42 3.78
N THR A 278 14.25 6.72 3.67
CA THR A 278 15.05 7.80 4.26
C THR A 278 14.14 8.76 5.04
N THR A 279 14.66 9.44 6.06
CA THR A 279 13.87 10.35 6.92
C THR A 279 13.60 11.71 6.28
N GLU A 280 14.30 12.07 5.20
CA GLU A 280 14.17 13.37 4.56
C GLU A 280 13.61 13.24 3.15
N ASN A 281 12.85 14.26 2.71
CA ASN A 281 12.36 14.30 1.34
C ASN A 281 13.55 14.27 0.38
N ASN A 282 13.49 13.37 -0.61
CA ASN A 282 14.51 13.24 -1.63
C ASN A 282 13.89 13.41 -3.02
N PRO A 283 14.05 14.58 -3.64
CA PRO A 283 13.30 14.86 -4.85
C PRO A 283 13.71 14.08 -6.11
N LEU A 284 14.88 13.45 -6.11
CA LEU A 284 15.24 12.47 -7.15
C LEU A 284 14.35 11.22 -7.03
N ILE A 285 14.12 10.75 -5.79
CA ILE A 285 13.20 9.65 -5.51
C ILE A 285 11.76 10.08 -5.82
N GLU A 286 11.36 11.30 -5.45
CA GLU A 286 10.02 11.85 -5.76
C GLU A 286 9.71 11.84 -7.26
N GLU A 287 10.64 12.29 -8.11
CA GLU A 287 10.44 12.29 -9.56
C GLU A 287 10.28 10.87 -10.11
N ALA A 288 11.04 9.89 -9.60
CA ALA A 288 10.89 8.49 -9.96
C ALA A 288 9.53 7.91 -9.52
N VAL A 289 9.07 8.26 -8.32
CA VAL A 289 7.74 7.88 -7.80
C VAL A 289 6.62 8.47 -8.66
N LEU A 290 6.70 9.75 -9.02
CA LEU A 290 5.73 10.39 -9.92
C LEU A 290 5.74 9.75 -11.31
N TYR A 291 6.92 9.36 -11.82
CA TYR A 291 7.02 8.63 -13.08
C TYR A 291 6.34 7.25 -13.02
N ALA A 292 6.46 6.53 -11.91
CA ALA A 292 5.71 5.28 -11.67
C ALA A 292 4.20 5.52 -11.69
N HIS A 293 3.75 6.56 -10.98
CA HIS A 293 2.35 6.96 -10.91
C HIS A 293 1.78 7.26 -12.32
N ASP A 294 2.47 8.06 -13.12
CA ASP A 294 2.06 8.40 -14.50
C ASP A 294 1.95 7.17 -15.42
N ARG A 295 2.65 6.08 -15.08
CA ARG A 295 2.63 4.81 -15.80
C ARG A 295 1.65 3.80 -15.21
N ASN A 296 0.81 4.21 -14.26
CA ASN A 296 -0.13 3.35 -13.54
C ASN A 296 0.56 2.17 -12.83
N VAL A 297 1.80 2.39 -12.36
CA VAL A 297 2.53 1.44 -11.52
C VAL A 297 2.39 1.91 -10.09
N LEU A 298 1.74 1.11 -9.25
CA LEU A 298 1.45 1.48 -7.87
C LEU A 298 2.64 1.09 -6.98
N ILE A 299 3.07 2.02 -6.12
CA ILE A 299 4.12 1.80 -5.14
C ILE A 299 3.49 1.60 -3.76
N VAL A 300 3.96 0.59 -3.04
CA VAL A 300 3.64 0.31 -1.63
C VAL A 300 4.95 0.37 -0.85
N ALA A 301 4.98 1.12 0.25
CA ALA A 301 6.20 1.33 1.02
C ALA A 301 5.98 1.28 2.53
N ALA A 302 7.02 0.87 3.26
CA ALA A 302 7.04 0.81 4.71
C ALA A 302 7.10 2.21 5.32
N SER A 303 6.27 2.49 6.34
CA SER A 303 6.23 3.84 6.95
C SER A 303 7.48 4.21 7.74
N GLY A 304 8.24 3.22 8.27
CA GLY A 304 9.41 3.43 9.11
C GLY A 304 9.27 2.79 10.50
N ASN A 305 10.40 2.67 11.22
CA ASN A 305 10.48 1.94 12.50
C ASN A 305 11.11 2.80 13.61
N SER A 306 10.80 4.09 13.65
CA SER A 306 11.50 5.08 14.49
C SER A 306 10.61 5.78 15.53
N GLU A 307 9.36 5.32 15.72
CA GLU A 307 8.40 5.96 16.64
C GLU A 307 8.08 7.42 16.28
N GLN A 308 8.12 7.76 14.99
CA GLN A 308 7.97 9.14 14.53
C GLN A 308 6.60 9.44 13.96
N ALA A 309 6.15 10.68 14.14
CA ALA A 309 4.91 11.22 13.59
C ALA A 309 4.96 11.52 12.07
N ASP A 310 6.03 11.08 11.40
CA ASP A 310 6.35 11.29 9.99
C ASP A 310 6.89 9.99 9.37
N ALA A 311 6.48 9.68 8.13
CA ALA A 311 6.94 8.49 7.42
C ALA A 311 8.33 8.73 6.85
N CYS A 312 9.07 7.63 6.67
CA CYS A 312 10.19 7.64 5.76
C CYS A 312 9.70 7.83 4.31
N TYR A 313 10.51 8.48 3.48
CA TYR A 313 10.34 8.53 2.05
C TYR A 313 10.87 7.22 1.42
N PRO A 314 10.15 6.61 0.46
CA PRO A 314 9.05 7.19 -0.31
C PRO A 314 7.64 7.03 0.27
N ALA A 315 7.46 6.38 1.42
CA ALA A 315 6.14 6.12 1.98
C ALA A 315 5.37 7.41 2.34
N ALA A 316 6.06 8.51 2.63
CA ALA A 316 5.42 9.81 2.87
C ALA A 316 4.89 10.51 1.60
N TYR A 317 5.18 10.03 0.38
CA TYR A 317 4.66 10.65 -0.84
C TYR A 317 3.17 10.35 -1.06
N PRO A 318 2.34 11.34 -1.44
CA PRO A 318 0.89 11.14 -1.61
C PRO A 318 0.46 10.07 -2.61
N SER A 319 1.30 9.76 -3.61
CA SER A 319 1.03 8.73 -4.63
C SER A 319 1.49 7.33 -4.22
N VAL A 320 2.00 7.15 -3.00
CA VAL A 320 2.50 5.88 -2.46
C VAL A 320 1.55 5.37 -1.38
N ILE A 321 1.30 4.06 -1.36
CA ILE A 321 0.57 3.41 -0.26
C ILE A 321 1.55 3.23 0.90
N SER A 322 1.37 4.03 1.96
CA SER A 322 2.17 3.96 3.18
C SER A 322 1.60 2.94 4.16
N VAL A 323 2.44 2.02 4.64
CA VAL A 323 1.99 0.90 5.46
C VAL A 323 2.67 0.89 6.83
N GLY A 324 1.84 0.94 7.88
CA GLY A 324 2.24 0.83 9.28
C GLY A 324 2.08 -0.60 9.81
N ALA A 325 2.50 -0.83 11.06
CA ALA A 325 2.59 -2.17 11.63
C ALA A 325 1.76 -2.37 12.90
N VAL A 326 1.09 -3.52 12.98
CA VAL A 326 0.37 -4.01 14.17
C VAL A 326 0.91 -5.35 14.64
N ASP A 327 0.66 -5.69 15.91
CA ASP A 327 0.84 -7.05 16.46
C ASP A 327 -0.38 -7.95 16.19
N ALA A 328 -0.33 -9.21 16.63
CA ALA A 328 -1.43 -10.16 16.41
C ALA A 328 -2.69 -9.90 17.27
N ARG A 329 -2.68 -8.90 18.16
CA ARG A 329 -3.90 -8.37 18.81
C ARG A 329 -4.55 -7.25 17.99
N GLY A 330 -3.88 -6.80 16.92
CA GLY A 330 -4.30 -5.64 16.13
C GLY A 330 -3.90 -4.31 16.76
N GLU A 331 -3.02 -4.31 17.77
CA GLU A 331 -2.52 -3.08 18.38
C GLU A 331 -1.38 -2.51 17.54
N HIS A 332 -1.40 -1.20 17.31
CA HIS A 332 -0.30 -0.48 16.65
C HIS A 332 1.00 -0.69 17.43
N LEU A 333 2.08 -0.94 16.68
CA LEU A 333 3.40 -1.18 17.27
C LEU A 333 4.06 0.15 17.61
N ASP A 334 4.64 0.26 18.81
CA ASP A 334 5.28 1.51 19.26
C ASP A 334 6.30 2.02 18.24
N PHE A 335 7.17 1.12 17.74
CA PHE A 335 8.19 1.44 16.73
C PHE A 335 7.63 1.96 15.39
N SER A 336 6.38 1.64 15.04
CA SER A 336 5.81 1.96 13.74
C SER A 336 5.62 3.46 13.59
N ASN A 337 6.15 4.05 12.52
CA ASN A 337 5.88 5.46 12.23
C ASN A 337 4.39 5.65 11.90
N TYR A 338 3.82 6.74 12.41
CA TYR A 338 2.41 7.09 12.36
C TYR A 338 2.23 8.52 11.83
N GLY A 339 1.07 8.87 11.28
CA GLY A 339 0.77 10.23 10.80
C GLY A 339 -0.25 10.25 9.66
N THR A 340 -0.56 11.44 9.14
CA THR A 340 -1.63 11.64 8.16
C THR A 340 -1.35 11.07 6.76
N TYR A 341 -0.09 10.70 6.50
CA TYR A 341 0.33 10.03 5.27
C TYR A 341 0.00 8.53 5.27
N LEU A 342 -0.31 7.96 6.43
CA LEU A 342 -0.49 6.52 6.60
C LEU A 342 -1.74 6.06 5.85
N SER A 343 -1.59 5.08 4.96
CA SER A 343 -2.72 4.56 4.19
C SER A 343 -3.45 3.47 4.97
N LEU A 344 -2.74 2.53 5.57
CA LEU A 344 -3.31 1.44 6.37
C LEU A 344 -2.23 0.76 7.21
N THR A 345 -2.65 -0.14 8.08
CA THR A 345 -1.75 -1.00 8.85
C THR A 345 -1.90 -2.48 8.49
N ALA A 346 -0.84 -3.25 8.69
CA ALA A 346 -0.81 -4.69 8.45
C ALA A 346 0.13 -5.41 9.43
N PRO A 347 0.03 -6.74 9.56
CA PRO A 347 0.90 -7.54 10.44
C PRO A 347 2.39 -7.20 10.31
N GLY A 348 3.05 -6.87 11.41
CA GLY A 348 4.46 -6.47 11.38
C GLY A 348 5.31 -6.92 12.57
N TYR A 349 4.79 -7.81 13.43
CA TYR A 349 5.53 -8.31 14.59
C TYR A 349 5.79 -9.81 14.55
N ALA A 350 7.07 -10.19 14.44
CA ALA A 350 7.54 -11.58 14.41
C ALA A 350 6.77 -12.43 13.38
N VAL A 351 6.78 -11.97 12.13
CA VAL A 351 6.14 -12.65 10.99
C VAL A 351 7.16 -13.59 10.35
N ASN A 352 6.79 -14.87 10.17
CA ASN A 352 7.70 -15.85 9.58
C ASN A 352 7.88 -15.61 8.07
N ALA A 353 9.14 -15.57 7.65
CA ALA A 353 9.56 -15.26 6.29
C ALA A 353 10.71 -16.18 5.85
N ALA A 354 10.87 -16.40 4.54
CA ALA A 354 12.01 -17.11 3.98
C ALA A 354 13.30 -16.27 4.11
N TRP A 355 14.44 -16.94 4.21
CA TRP A 355 15.74 -16.31 4.42
C TRP A 355 16.82 -17.01 3.58
N PRO A 356 17.90 -16.30 3.15
CA PRO A 356 18.99 -16.92 2.41
C PRO A 356 19.56 -18.19 3.05
N GLY A 357 19.91 -19.14 2.18
CA GLY A 357 20.46 -20.45 2.55
C GLY A 357 19.39 -21.50 2.88
N ASN A 358 18.20 -21.41 2.27
CA ASN A 358 17.04 -22.28 2.54
C ASN A 358 16.61 -22.26 4.02
N ARG A 359 16.67 -21.07 4.63
CA ARG A 359 16.34 -20.85 6.04
C ARG A 359 15.05 -20.06 6.15
N TYR A 360 14.54 -19.95 7.38
CA TYR A 360 13.40 -19.12 7.71
C TYR A 360 13.76 -18.27 8.92
N ALA A 361 13.18 -17.08 9.01
CA ALA A 361 13.36 -16.16 10.11
C ALA A 361 12.03 -15.47 10.43
N ALA A 362 11.83 -15.11 11.70
CA ALA A 362 10.76 -14.20 12.07
C ALA A 362 11.30 -12.77 11.97
N ILE A 363 10.63 -11.91 11.22
CA ILE A 363 11.01 -10.49 11.06
C ILE A 363 9.96 -9.57 11.68
N SER A 364 10.42 -8.44 12.21
CA SER A 364 9.56 -7.40 12.77
C SER A 364 9.88 -6.04 12.13
N GLY A 365 8.85 -5.29 11.78
CA GLY A 365 8.99 -3.99 11.14
C GLY A 365 7.84 -3.68 10.19
N THR A 366 7.65 -2.39 9.88
CA THR A 366 6.79 -1.95 8.78
C THR A 366 7.26 -2.50 7.42
N SER A 367 8.53 -2.90 7.32
CA SER A 367 9.10 -3.65 6.21
C SER A 367 8.50 -5.06 6.02
N ALA A 368 7.89 -5.65 7.06
CA ALA A 368 7.08 -6.86 6.95
C ALA A 368 5.62 -6.55 6.56
N SER A 369 5.07 -5.43 7.04
CA SER A 369 3.70 -5.00 6.75
C SER A 369 3.50 -4.60 5.28
N ALA A 370 4.43 -3.83 4.70
CA ALA A 370 4.37 -3.37 3.30
C ALA A 370 4.24 -4.51 2.25
N PRO A 371 5.03 -5.60 2.30
CA PRO A 371 4.87 -6.71 1.35
C PRO A 371 3.55 -7.47 1.55
N ILE A 372 3.03 -7.55 2.78
CA ILE A 372 1.73 -8.19 3.03
C ILE A 372 0.61 -7.41 2.35
N VAL A 373 0.63 -6.08 2.44
CA VAL A 373 -0.30 -5.21 1.70
C VAL A 373 -0.09 -5.33 0.20
N THR A 374 1.16 -5.36 -0.28
CA THR A 374 1.47 -5.58 -1.70
C THR A 374 0.86 -6.89 -2.22
N GLY A 375 1.01 -7.98 -1.45
CA GLY A 375 0.40 -9.27 -1.74
C GLY A 375 -1.12 -9.23 -1.70
N ALA A 376 -1.72 -8.51 -0.74
CA ALA A 376 -3.17 -8.31 -0.67
C ALA A 376 -3.72 -7.59 -1.91
N ILE A 377 -3.04 -6.54 -2.37
CA ILE A 377 -3.40 -5.82 -3.59
C ILE A 377 -3.28 -6.75 -4.80
N ALA A 378 -2.18 -7.49 -4.94
CA ALA A 378 -2.00 -8.45 -6.03
C ALA A 378 -3.05 -9.58 -6.03
N ALA A 379 -3.38 -10.11 -4.86
CA ALA A 379 -4.46 -11.08 -4.69
C ALA A 379 -5.78 -10.51 -5.20
N THR A 380 -6.12 -9.29 -4.76
CA THR A 380 -7.35 -8.56 -5.15
C THR A 380 -7.40 -8.24 -6.64
N MET A 381 -6.27 -7.86 -7.25
CA MET A 381 -6.16 -7.63 -8.70
C MET A 381 -6.57 -8.87 -9.49
N SER A 382 -6.16 -10.05 -9.02
CA SER A 382 -6.37 -11.31 -9.72
C SER A 382 -7.67 -12.02 -9.37
N ASP A 383 -8.13 -11.89 -8.12
CA ASP A 383 -9.25 -12.64 -7.56
C ASP A 383 -9.21 -14.17 -7.88
N GLY A 384 -8.01 -14.74 -7.99
CA GLY A 384 -7.78 -16.14 -8.37
C GLY A 384 -8.14 -16.52 -9.82
N ARG A 385 -8.45 -15.53 -10.68
CA ARG A 385 -8.93 -15.69 -12.06
C ARG A 385 -8.02 -15.03 -13.11
N GLY A 386 -6.81 -14.62 -12.71
CA GLY A 386 -5.93 -13.77 -13.51
C GLY A 386 -6.26 -12.28 -13.35
N VAL A 387 -5.43 -11.37 -13.85
CA VAL A 387 -5.63 -9.92 -13.66
C VAL A 387 -7.00 -9.46 -14.17
N THR A 388 -7.84 -8.95 -13.26
CA THR A 388 -9.22 -8.49 -13.54
C THR A 388 -9.42 -6.98 -13.32
N MET A 389 -8.50 -6.31 -12.63
CA MET A 389 -8.56 -4.88 -12.31
C MET A 389 -7.16 -4.27 -12.18
N SER A 390 -7.07 -2.94 -12.19
CA SER A 390 -5.80 -2.23 -11.98
C SER A 390 -5.33 -2.30 -10.53
N ALA A 391 -4.04 -2.03 -10.30
CA ALA A 391 -3.47 -1.98 -8.95
C ALA A 391 -4.17 -0.92 -8.07
N SER A 392 -4.46 0.26 -8.61
CA SER A 392 -5.17 1.32 -7.87
C SER A 392 -6.59 0.91 -7.48
N GLN A 393 -7.35 0.28 -8.38
CA GLN A 393 -8.69 -0.22 -8.06
C GLN A 393 -8.65 -1.30 -6.97
N ALA A 394 -7.68 -2.20 -7.05
CA ALA A 394 -7.47 -3.21 -6.02
C ALA A 394 -7.07 -2.57 -4.67
N ALA A 395 -6.20 -1.57 -4.66
CA ALA A 395 -5.80 -0.85 -3.45
C ALA A 395 -6.96 -0.09 -2.80
N GLU A 396 -7.81 0.56 -3.58
CA GLU A 396 -9.05 1.19 -3.09
C GLU A 396 -9.95 0.18 -2.38
N ILE A 397 -10.14 -1.01 -2.97
CA ILE A 397 -10.90 -2.09 -2.35
C ILE A 397 -10.24 -2.57 -1.06
N VAL A 398 -8.92 -2.72 -1.05
CA VAL A 398 -8.17 -3.16 0.13
C VAL A 398 -8.39 -2.18 1.29
N MET A 399 -8.22 -0.87 1.06
CA MET A 399 -8.42 0.14 2.10
C MET A 399 -9.88 0.29 2.54
N ASP A 400 -10.84 0.27 1.61
CA ASP A 400 -12.29 0.34 1.91
C ASP A 400 -12.78 -0.85 2.76
N ARG A 401 -12.07 -1.99 2.70
CA ARG A 401 -12.40 -3.22 3.43
C ARG A 401 -11.50 -3.48 4.63
N SER A 402 -10.61 -2.54 4.97
CA SER A 402 -9.84 -2.59 6.21
C SER A 402 -10.75 -2.53 7.43
N ASP A 403 -10.31 -3.18 8.50
CA ASP A 403 -10.94 -3.18 9.80
C ASP A 403 -10.66 -1.86 10.52
N GLU A 404 -11.73 -1.18 10.90
CA GLU A 404 -11.64 0.06 11.69
C GLU A 404 -10.91 -0.23 13.01
N ALA A 405 -10.00 0.66 13.39
CA ALA A 405 -9.21 0.60 14.61
C ALA A 405 -8.83 2.02 15.06
N GLY A 406 -8.57 2.21 16.35
CA GLY A 406 -8.15 3.51 16.88
C GLY A 406 -9.25 4.58 16.85
N ILE A 407 -8.89 5.77 16.35
CA ILE A 407 -9.80 6.91 16.27
C ILE A 407 -10.80 6.68 15.13
N PRO A 408 -12.11 6.96 15.32
CA PRO A 408 -13.12 6.73 14.28
C PRO A 408 -12.79 7.33 12.91
N GLY A 409 -12.68 6.47 11.90
CA GLY A 409 -12.36 6.82 10.52
C GLY A 409 -10.84 6.93 10.28
N PRO A 410 -10.41 7.51 9.14
CA PRO A 410 -8.99 7.60 8.86
C PRO A 410 -8.21 8.36 9.93
N ASP A 411 -7.20 7.72 10.51
CA ASP A 411 -6.41 8.26 11.61
C ASP A 411 -4.90 8.09 11.41
N SER A 412 -4.12 8.68 12.31
CA SER A 412 -2.66 8.69 12.18
C SER A 412 -1.99 7.36 12.52
N GLU A 413 -2.59 6.54 13.38
CA GLU A 413 -2.01 5.27 13.84
C GLU A 413 -2.40 4.10 12.92
N TYR A 414 -3.65 4.07 12.42
CA TYR A 414 -4.15 2.95 11.62
C TYR A 414 -4.41 3.29 10.15
N GLY A 415 -4.33 4.55 9.73
CA GLY A 415 -4.71 4.96 8.38
C GLY A 415 -6.19 4.68 8.14
N PHE A 416 -6.55 4.03 7.03
CA PHE A 416 -7.90 3.52 6.77
C PHE A 416 -8.29 2.30 7.62
N GLY A 417 -7.37 1.77 8.43
CA GLY A 417 -7.60 0.63 9.31
C GLY A 417 -6.60 -0.51 9.10
N ILE A 418 -6.92 -1.67 9.67
CA ILE A 418 -6.11 -2.88 9.66
C ILE A 418 -6.51 -3.78 8.48
N LEU A 419 -5.54 -4.26 7.70
CA LEU A 419 -5.80 -5.16 6.57
C LEU A 419 -6.61 -6.41 6.96
N ASN A 420 -7.73 -6.66 6.27
CA ASN A 420 -8.56 -7.86 6.44
C ASN A 420 -8.88 -8.51 5.08
N MET A 421 -8.22 -9.62 4.77
CA MET A 421 -8.40 -10.31 3.48
C MET A 421 -9.71 -11.07 3.37
N ALA A 422 -10.31 -11.53 4.47
CA ALA A 422 -11.65 -12.11 4.42
C ALA A 422 -12.69 -11.08 3.94
N ARG A 423 -12.66 -9.85 4.45
CA ARG A 423 -13.57 -8.78 4.02
C ARG A 423 -13.31 -8.32 2.59
N VAL A 424 -12.03 -8.23 2.20
CA VAL A 424 -11.63 -7.92 0.82
C VAL A 424 -12.17 -8.97 -0.15
N MET A 425 -11.90 -10.25 0.09
CA MET A 425 -12.25 -11.31 -0.86
C MET A 425 -13.75 -11.65 -0.84
N ASN A 426 -14.43 -11.49 0.29
CA ASN A 426 -15.86 -11.74 0.42
C ASN A 426 -16.75 -10.52 0.16
N ARG A 427 -16.19 -9.39 -0.29
CA ARG A 427 -16.92 -8.12 -0.52
C ARG A 427 -18.19 -8.24 -1.39
N SER A 428 -18.24 -9.24 -2.26
CA SER A 428 -19.38 -9.51 -3.15
C SER A 428 -20.22 -10.73 -2.74
N VAL A 429 -19.86 -11.41 -1.66
CA VAL A 429 -20.62 -12.54 -1.12
C VAL A 429 -21.84 -11.99 -0.39
N ALA A 430 -23.03 -12.26 -0.92
CA ALA A 430 -24.27 -11.79 -0.31
C ALA A 430 -24.57 -12.50 1.02
N GLY A 431 -25.18 -11.79 1.96
CA GLY A 431 -25.75 -12.41 3.16
C GLY A 431 -24.81 -12.54 4.36
N ILE A 432 -23.62 -11.91 4.34
CA ILE A 432 -22.71 -11.94 5.49
C ILE A 432 -23.20 -10.94 6.53
N VAL A 433 -23.64 -11.46 7.67
CA VAL A 433 -23.93 -10.69 8.89
C VAL A 433 -22.67 -10.69 9.74
N ASP A 434 -22.09 -9.52 10.00
CA ASP A 434 -20.89 -9.39 10.85
C ASP A 434 -20.82 -7.97 11.41
N ALA A 435 -20.81 -7.85 12.74
CA ALA A 435 -20.70 -6.58 13.44
C ALA A 435 -19.54 -6.65 14.41
N ALA A 436 -18.70 -5.63 14.47
CA ALA A 436 -17.55 -5.62 15.36
C ALA A 436 -17.58 -4.42 16.30
N ILE A 437 -17.12 -4.62 17.54
CA ILE A 437 -16.72 -3.53 18.43
C ILE A 437 -15.24 -3.23 18.17
N THR A 438 -14.95 -2.05 17.63
CA THR A 438 -13.65 -1.75 17.03
C THR A 438 -12.69 -1.04 17.98
N HIS A 439 -13.21 -0.23 18.90
CA HIS A 439 -12.40 0.50 19.85
C HIS A 439 -13.21 1.06 21.03
N HIS A 440 -12.58 1.15 22.20
CA HIS A 440 -13.04 1.96 23.33
C HIS A 440 -12.07 3.10 23.59
N ARG A 441 -12.56 4.33 23.75
CA ARG A 441 -11.69 5.46 24.12
C ARG A 441 -12.32 6.37 25.17
N ILE A 442 -11.47 6.96 25.99
CA ILE A 442 -11.86 8.09 26.84
C ILE A 442 -11.66 9.37 26.02
N PHE A 443 -12.71 10.16 25.88
CA PHE A 443 -12.69 11.47 25.27
C PHE A 443 -12.92 12.54 26.34
N LYS A 444 -11.92 13.39 26.57
CA LYS A 444 -12.04 14.55 27.45
C LYS A 444 -12.43 15.77 26.63
N SER A 445 -13.57 16.37 26.95
CA SER A 445 -13.94 17.66 26.40
C SER A 445 -13.08 18.75 27.07
N GLY A 446 -12.23 19.43 26.31
CA GLY A 446 -11.48 20.59 26.80
C GLY A 446 -12.34 21.81 27.15
N SER A 447 -13.67 21.71 27.03
CA SER A 447 -14.63 22.75 27.39
C SER A 447 -15.15 22.58 28.82
N LEU A 448 -15.26 23.69 29.57
CA LEU A 448 -15.93 23.77 30.88
C LEU A 448 -17.40 23.33 30.86
N THR A 449 -18.03 23.21 29.68
CA THR A 449 -19.45 22.87 29.50
C THR A 449 -19.70 21.50 28.85
N GLY A 450 -18.66 20.87 28.29
CA GLY A 450 -18.78 19.53 27.70
C GLY A 450 -18.33 18.46 28.70
N GLY A 451 -19.14 17.42 28.89
CA GLY A 451 -18.80 16.31 29.76
C GLY A 451 -17.70 15.43 29.17
N ASP A 452 -16.94 14.76 30.02
CA ASP A 452 -16.08 13.66 29.60
C ASP A 452 -16.94 12.50 29.10
N GLU A 453 -16.43 11.71 28.16
CA GLU A 453 -17.18 10.61 27.55
C GLU A 453 -16.30 9.37 27.41
N ILE A 454 -16.91 8.20 27.55
CA ILE A 454 -16.36 6.95 27.02
C ILE A 454 -17.05 6.71 25.68
N GLN A 455 -16.25 6.63 24.63
CA GLN A 455 -16.71 6.42 23.27
C GLN A 455 -16.45 4.98 22.83
N ILE A 456 -17.48 4.36 22.27
CA ILE A 456 -17.45 2.98 21.78
C ILE A 456 -17.78 3.03 20.30
N THR A 457 -16.87 2.53 19.48
CA THR A 457 -17.06 2.47 18.03
C THR A 457 -17.39 1.06 17.61
N ILE A 458 -18.37 0.95 16.72
CA ILE A 458 -18.77 -0.31 16.09
C ILE A 458 -18.66 -0.18 14.58
N GLN A 459 -18.46 -1.31 13.90
CA GLN A 459 -18.40 -1.37 12.43
C GLN A 459 -19.25 -2.53 11.94
N ASN A 460 -19.99 -2.32 10.85
CA ASN A 460 -20.56 -3.42 10.08
C ASN A 460 -19.48 -3.98 9.14
N ARG A 461 -18.92 -5.14 9.49
CA ARG A 461 -17.88 -5.82 8.70
C ARG A 461 -18.46 -6.75 7.62
N GLY A 462 -19.76 -6.99 7.63
CA GLY A 462 -20.47 -7.87 6.71
C GLY A 462 -20.88 -7.21 5.38
N THR A 463 -21.79 -7.88 4.67
CA THR A 463 -22.32 -7.45 3.36
C THR A 463 -23.81 -7.14 3.39
N VAL A 464 -24.47 -7.26 4.55
CA VAL A 464 -25.89 -6.90 4.73
C VAL A 464 -26.04 -5.66 5.59
N LEU A 465 -27.14 -4.92 5.40
CA LEU A 465 -27.54 -3.86 6.31
C LEU A 465 -27.84 -4.46 7.69
N LEU A 466 -27.14 -3.98 8.72
CA LEU A 466 -27.48 -4.36 10.10
C LEU A 466 -28.62 -3.48 10.59
N VAL A 467 -29.61 -4.09 11.23
CA VAL A 467 -30.77 -3.42 11.79
C VAL A 467 -30.98 -3.78 13.26
N ASN A 468 -31.38 -2.79 14.05
CA ASN A 468 -31.68 -2.94 15.48
C ASN A 468 -30.55 -3.63 16.28
N THR A 469 -29.30 -3.37 15.91
CA THR A 469 -28.13 -3.83 16.66
C THR A 469 -28.05 -3.08 17.98
N LEU A 470 -28.19 -3.82 19.08
CA LEU A 470 -28.10 -3.29 20.43
C LEU A 470 -26.65 -3.37 20.91
N LEU A 471 -26.11 -2.24 21.37
CA LEU A 471 -24.83 -2.16 22.05
C LEU A 471 -25.09 -1.99 23.55
N GLU A 472 -24.59 -2.92 24.36
CA GLU A 472 -24.54 -2.78 25.81
C GLU A 472 -23.13 -2.38 26.23
N VAL A 473 -23.02 -1.38 27.09
CA VAL A 473 -21.75 -0.88 27.63
C VAL A 473 -21.83 -0.90 29.15
N ASN A 474 -20.89 -1.57 29.78
CA ASN A 474 -20.75 -1.73 31.22
C ASN A 474 -19.43 -1.11 31.66
N THR A 475 -19.49 -0.15 32.59
CA THR A 475 -18.31 0.55 33.13
C THR A 475 -18.40 0.69 34.64
N SER A 476 -17.31 1.11 35.28
CA SER A 476 -17.33 1.50 36.70
C SER A 476 -18.28 2.66 37.02
N PHE A 477 -18.71 3.43 36.01
CA PHE A 477 -19.63 4.56 36.15
C PHE A 477 -21.10 4.18 35.90
N GLY A 478 -21.37 2.91 35.56
CA GLY A 478 -22.69 2.38 35.28
C GLY A 478 -22.79 1.71 33.92
N SER A 479 -23.99 1.21 33.65
CA SER A 479 -24.34 0.47 32.45
C SER A 479 -25.30 1.28 31.56
N ARG A 480 -25.10 1.23 30.25
CA ARG A 480 -26.00 1.86 29.28
C ARG A 480 -26.14 1.01 28.03
N GLN A 481 -27.35 0.99 27.49
CA GLN A 481 -27.65 0.38 26.20
C GLN A 481 -27.89 1.46 25.14
N PHE A 482 -27.42 1.18 23.93
CA PHE A 482 -27.60 1.99 22.73
C PHE A 482 -28.17 1.11 21.62
N ASN A 483 -28.88 1.71 20.67
CA ASN A 483 -29.35 1.04 19.47
C ASN A 483 -28.74 1.72 18.25
N ALA A 484 -28.04 0.96 17.41
CA ALA A 484 -27.43 1.45 16.17
C ALA A 484 -28.46 1.77 15.09
N GLY A 485 -29.71 1.31 15.23
CA GLY A 485 -30.79 1.56 14.29
C GLY A 485 -30.53 0.85 12.96
N MET A 486 -29.77 1.49 12.06
CA MET A 486 -29.37 0.95 10.76
C MET A 486 -27.88 1.24 10.51
N LEU A 487 -27.10 0.20 10.22
CA LEU A 487 -25.67 0.32 9.93
C LEU A 487 -25.34 -0.38 8.59
N ALA A 488 -25.05 0.42 7.56
CA ALA A 488 -24.75 -0.08 6.21
C ALA A 488 -23.43 -0.88 6.17
N PRO A 489 -23.23 -1.79 5.20
CA PRO A 489 -21.96 -2.50 5.04
C PRO A 489 -20.76 -1.55 5.01
N GLY A 490 -19.74 -1.82 5.83
CA GLY A 490 -18.54 -1.00 5.99
C GLY A 490 -18.72 0.23 6.87
N ALA A 491 -19.96 0.64 7.20
CA ALA A 491 -20.19 1.83 7.99
C ALA A 491 -19.76 1.65 9.45
N ILE A 492 -19.26 2.72 10.03
CA ILE A 492 -18.92 2.84 11.44
C ILE A 492 -19.94 3.71 12.17
N GLN A 493 -20.12 3.46 13.47
CA GLN A 493 -20.92 4.30 14.34
C GLN A 493 -20.27 4.37 15.73
N THR A 494 -20.15 5.58 16.27
CA THR A 494 -19.61 5.83 17.60
C THR A 494 -20.71 6.24 18.56
N PHE A 495 -20.73 5.62 19.74
CA PHE A 495 -21.65 5.92 20.83
C PHE A 495 -20.89 6.54 21.99
N SER A 496 -21.44 7.63 22.52
CA SER A 496 -20.89 8.32 23.69
C SER A 496 -21.66 7.96 24.95
N LEU A 497 -20.94 7.48 25.96
CA LEU A 497 -21.38 7.37 27.34
C LEU A 497 -20.81 8.55 28.13
N PRO A 498 -21.60 9.57 28.47
CA PRO A 498 -21.15 10.66 29.32
C PRO A 498 -20.72 10.11 30.69
N VAL A 499 -19.53 10.49 31.12
CA VAL A 499 -18.95 10.14 32.42
C VAL A 499 -18.47 11.42 33.11
N ARG A 500 -18.37 11.38 34.43
CA ARG A 500 -17.76 12.47 35.21
C ARG A 500 -16.37 12.03 35.62
N LEU A 501 -15.33 12.50 34.93
CA LEU A 501 -13.94 12.22 35.30
C LEU A 501 -13.31 13.36 36.10
N GLN A 502 -14.06 14.43 36.40
CA GLN A 502 -13.59 15.50 37.27
C GLN A 502 -13.22 14.95 38.65
N GLY A 503 -11.95 15.09 39.04
CA GLY A 503 -11.40 14.58 40.30
C GLY A 503 -10.89 13.14 40.26
N VAL A 504 -11.01 12.44 39.12
CA VAL A 504 -10.35 11.16 38.88
C VAL A 504 -8.85 11.40 38.64
N PRO A 505 -7.95 10.75 39.41
CA PRO A 505 -6.51 10.86 39.18
C PRO A 505 -6.08 10.47 37.76
N GLN A 506 -5.03 11.10 37.27
CA GLN A 506 -4.35 10.68 36.05
C GLN A 506 -3.87 9.23 36.20
N ASN A 507 -3.95 8.46 35.11
CA ASN A 507 -3.66 7.03 35.05
C ASN A 507 -4.56 6.15 35.93
N GLN A 508 -5.72 6.65 36.38
CA GLN A 508 -6.70 5.77 37.00
C GLN A 508 -7.26 4.78 35.95
N PRO A 509 -7.27 3.47 36.22
CA PRO A 509 -7.84 2.48 35.32
C PRO A 509 -9.38 2.51 35.35
N VAL A 510 -9.98 2.42 34.18
CA VAL A 510 -11.43 2.34 33.94
C VAL A 510 -11.69 1.07 33.14
N GLN A 511 -12.37 0.11 33.75
CA GLN A 511 -12.82 -1.10 33.08
C GLN A 511 -14.02 -0.77 32.18
N VAL A 512 -13.92 -1.11 30.90
CA VAL A 512 -15.00 -0.97 29.93
C VAL A 512 -15.25 -2.34 29.31
N GLN A 513 -16.48 -2.80 29.44
CA GLN A 513 -16.96 -4.02 28.80
C GLN A 513 -18.11 -3.65 27.89
N SER A 514 -18.11 -4.19 26.67
CA SER A 514 -19.18 -3.95 25.72
C SER A 514 -19.55 -5.20 24.96
N SER A 515 -20.84 -5.35 24.67
CA SER A 515 -21.37 -6.46 23.90
C SER A 515 -22.37 -5.98 22.84
N LEU A 516 -22.37 -6.64 21.69
CA LEU A 516 -23.37 -6.46 20.64
C LEU A 516 -24.39 -7.60 20.67
N THR A 517 -25.66 -7.24 20.51
CA THR A 517 -26.75 -8.17 20.20
C THR A 517 -27.38 -7.75 18.88
N LEU A 518 -27.29 -8.61 17.87
CA LEU A 518 -27.79 -8.33 16.54
C LEU A 518 -29.30 -8.54 16.45
N GLY A 519 -30.03 -7.51 16.00
CA GLY A 519 -31.43 -7.64 15.58
C GLY A 519 -31.59 -8.16 14.16
N THR A 520 -30.50 -8.22 13.39
CA THR A 520 -30.48 -8.68 12.00
C THR A 520 -30.59 -10.21 11.94
N PRO A 521 -31.56 -10.77 11.19
CA PRO A 521 -31.65 -12.22 11.02
C PRO A 521 -30.42 -12.78 10.30
N GLY A 522 -29.94 -13.94 10.77
CA GLY A 522 -28.80 -14.64 10.21
C GLY A 522 -27.84 -15.11 11.28
N ARG A 523 -26.88 -15.93 10.89
CA ARG A 523 -25.76 -16.30 11.75
C ARG A 523 -24.68 -15.24 11.57
N ASP A 524 -24.24 -14.66 12.68
CA ASP A 524 -23.05 -13.83 12.69
C ASP A 524 -21.83 -14.64 12.25
N ALA A 525 -21.09 -14.13 11.27
CA ALA A 525 -19.90 -14.76 10.73
C ALA A 525 -18.77 -14.84 11.78
N THR A 526 -18.65 -13.82 12.63
CA THR A 526 -17.51 -13.67 13.55
C THR A 526 -17.97 -13.25 14.94
N PRO A 527 -18.84 -14.02 15.64
CA PRO A 527 -19.50 -13.56 16.87
C PRO A 527 -18.54 -13.16 18.01
N GLU A 528 -17.27 -13.54 17.91
CA GLU A 528 -16.19 -13.18 18.83
C GLU A 528 -15.90 -11.66 18.85
N ASN A 529 -16.08 -10.97 17.72
CA ASN A 529 -15.83 -9.52 17.62
C ASN A 529 -16.99 -8.66 18.19
N ASN A 530 -18.09 -9.30 18.60
CA ASN A 530 -19.20 -8.64 19.29
C ASN A 530 -18.90 -8.33 20.75
N LEU A 531 -17.79 -8.83 21.30
CA LEU A 531 -17.40 -8.67 22.69
C LEU A 531 -16.05 -7.96 22.77
N ARG A 532 -15.97 -6.93 23.61
CA ARG A 532 -14.70 -6.25 23.90
C ARG A 532 -14.64 -5.88 25.37
N SER A 533 -13.51 -6.16 26.00
CA SER A 533 -13.24 -5.80 27.40
C SER A 533 -11.85 -5.19 27.48
N GLU A 534 -11.78 -3.94 27.94
CA GLU A 534 -10.52 -3.18 28.00
C GLU A 534 -10.39 -2.40 29.30
N VAL A 535 -9.14 -2.14 29.66
CA VAL A 535 -8.78 -1.22 30.73
C VAL A 535 -8.29 0.07 30.11
N LEU A 536 -9.11 1.11 30.17
CA LEU A 536 -8.71 2.44 29.71
C LEU A 536 -8.07 3.20 30.85
N TYR A 537 -7.14 4.10 30.54
CA TYR A 537 -6.47 4.94 31.53
C TYR A 537 -6.86 6.39 31.30
N VAL A 538 -7.23 7.09 32.38
CA VAL A 538 -7.54 8.51 32.33
C VAL A 538 -6.25 9.29 32.09
N ARG A 539 -6.01 9.70 30.84
CA ARG A 539 -4.82 10.48 30.44
C ARG A 539 -4.87 11.92 30.92
#